data_AF-A0A2V6VG37-F1
#
_entry.id   AF-A0A2V6VG37-F1
#
_cell.length_a   1.000
_cell.length_b   1.000
_cell.length_c   1.000
_cell.angle_alpha   90.00
_cell.angle_beta   90.00
_cell.angle_gamma   90.00
#
_symmetry.space_group_name_H-M   'P 1'
#
loop_
_entity.id
_entity.type
_entity.pdbx_description
1 polymer ?
#
loop_
_entity_poly.entity_id
_entity_poly.type
_entity_poly.pdbx_seq_one_letter_code
_entity_poly.pdbx_strand_id
1 'polypeptide(L)' 'MARMTGGEALVKTLRREGTRVVFGLPGVQLYGVMAAL' A
#
# COMPACT_ATOMS: atom_id res chain seq x y z
N MET A 1 -18.27 7.16 -6.24
CA MET A 1 -17.25 6.12 -6.45
C MET A 1 -15.96 6.57 -5.80
N ALA A 2 -15.35 5.73 -4.94
CA ALA A 2 -14.01 5.98 -4.44
C ALA A 2 -13.02 5.94 -5.62
N ARG A 3 -12.16 6.96 -5.74
CA ARG A 3 -11.18 7.10 -6.83
C ARG A 3 -9.87 6.35 -6.55
N MET A 4 -9.76 5.72 -5.38
CA MET A 4 -8.61 4.96 -4.92
C MET A 4 -9.07 3.84 -3.98
N THR A 5 -8.34 2.74 -3.97
CA THR A 5 -8.48 1.64 -3.01
C THR A 5 -7.82 2.00 -1.69
N GLY A 6 -8.14 1.28 -0.62
CA GLY A 6 -7.46 1.44 0.68
C GLY A 6 -5.95 1.15 0.61
N GLY A 7 -5.54 0.20 -0.23
CA GLY A 7 -4.12 -0.11 -0.46
C GLY A 7 -3.36 1.02 -1.13
N GLU A 8 -3.94 1.61 -2.18
CA GLU A 8 -3.38 2.79 -2.84
C GLU A 8 -3.28 3.99 -1.90
N ALA A 9 -4.32 4.22 -1.07
CA ALA A 9 -4.29 5.28 -0.08
C ALA A 9 -3.17 5.07 0.96
N LEU A 10 -2.99 3.83 1.43
CA LEU A 10 -1.92 3.47 2.37
C LEU A 10 -0.53 3.71 1.76
N VAL A 11 -0.25 3.19 0.57
CA VAL A 11 1.07 3.36 -0.08
C VAL A 11 1.36 4.82 -0.39
N LYS A 12 0.35 5.58 -0.83
CA LYS A 12 0.48 7.01 -1.07
C LYS A 12 0.91 7.76 0.20
N THR A 13 0.35 7.39 1.36
CA THR A 13 0.74 7.96 2.65
C THR A 13 2.17 7.55 3.02
N LEU A 14 2.54 6.27 2.88
CA LEU A 14 3.91 5.80 3.15
C LEU A 14 4.96 6.57 2.34
N ARG A 15 4.69 6.82 1.04
CA ARG A 15 5.58 7.62 0.19
C ARG A 15 5.66 9.09 0.64
N ARG A 16 4.56 9.69 1.11
CA ARG A 16 4.54 11.06 1.64
C ARG A 16 5.36 11.20 2.92
N GLU A 17 5.32 10.19 3.78
CA GLU A 17 6.14 10.09 4.99
C GLU A 17 7.62 9.73 4.69
N GLY A 18 8.00 9.62 3.41
CA GLY A 18 9.37 9.34 3.00
C GLY A 18 9.79 7.88 3.16
N THR A 19 8.86 6.96 3.39
CA THR A 19 9.16 5.52 3.47
C THR A 19 9.65 5.02 2.11
N ARG A 20 10.84 4.43 2.07
CA ARG A 20 11.48 3.92 0.83
C ARG A 20 11.50 2.40 0.73
N VAL A 21 11.51 1.71 1.87
CA VAL A 21 11.62 0.25 1.94
C VAL A 21 10.60 -0.26 2.95
N VAL A 22 9.86 -1.28 2.56
CA VAL A 22 8.88 -1.98 3.41
C VAL A 22 9.24 -3.46 3.40
N PHE A 23 9.30 -4.07 4.58
CA PHE A 23 9.50 -5.51 4.74
C PHE A 23 8.19 -6.14 5.17
N GLY A 24 7.90 -7.35 4.68
CA GLY A 24 6.72 -8.08 5.06
C GLY A 24 6.68 -9.46 4.42
N LEU A 25 5.80 -10.31 4.93
CA LEU A 25 5.48 -11.60 4.34
C LEU A 25 4.21 -11.45 3.50
N PRO A 26 4.23 -11.80 2.20
CA PRO A 26 3.03 -11.73 1.37
C PRO A 26 1.90 -12.62 1.90
N GLY A 27 0.66 -12.19 1.71
CA GLY A 27 -0.54 -12.95 2.04
C GLY A 27 -1.77 -12.40 1.33
N VAL A 28 -2.79 -13.23 1.11
CA VAL A 28 -3.99 -12.87 0.32
C VAL A 28 -4.67 -11.62 0.87
N GLN A 29 -4.74 -11.47 2.20
CA GLN A 29 -5.32 -10.29 2.85
C GLN A 29 -4.55 -9.00 2.61
N LEU A 30 -3.27 -9.09 2.22
CA LEU A 30 -2.39 -7.95 1.94
C LEU A 30 -2.30 -7.62 0.45
N TYR A 31 -2.90 -8.42 -0.45
CA TYR A 31 -2.73 -8.24 -1.89
C TYR A 31 -3.15 -6.86 -2.40
N GLY A 32 -4.18 -6.24 -1.82
CA GLY A 32 -4.57 -4.88 -2.19
C GLY A 32 -3.47 -3.84 -1.89
N VAL A 33 -2.66 -4.05 -0.85
CA VAL A 33 -1.51 -3.19 -0.52
C VAL A 33 -0.31 -3.58 -1.38
N MET A 34 -0.03 -4.88 -1.53
CA MET A 34 1.10 -5.38 -2.33
C MET A 34 1.00 -4.98 -3.80
N ALA A 35 -0.21 -4.95 -4.35
CA ALA A 35 -0.46 -4.46 -5.71
C ALA A 35 -0.25 -2.93 -5.85
N ALA A 36 -0.26 -2.19 -4.74
CA ALA A 36 -0.14 -0.74 -4.72
C ALA A 36 1.27 -0.24 -4.37
N LEU A 37 2.16 -1.08 -3.83
CA LEU A 37 3.55 -0.74 -3.45
C LEU A 37 4.40 -0.38 -4.67
#